data_AF-A0A1V2C343-F1
#
_entry.id   AF-A0A1V2C343-F1
#
_cell.length_a   1.000
_cell.length_b   1.000
_cell.length_c   1.000
_cell.angle_alpha   90.00
_cell.angle_beta   90.00
_cell.angle_gamma   90.00
#
_symmetry.space_group_name_H-M   'P 1'
#
loop_
_entity.id
_entity.type
_entity.pdbx_description
1 polymer ?
#
loop_
_entity_poly.entity_id
_entity_poly.type
_entity_poly.pdbx_seq_one_letter_code
_entity_poly.pdbx_strand_id
1 'polypeptide(L)'
;MDKIKLNFINRSGDTNNSSVVIFQQNVAESFGEIAVAWKVIANCGRLDNHPFVYPLNFKVSASDSYGNYTPQIDAFDGQAFDMIKSTSGDILQLSTTPSTSPTEVEIRNNLGTGAINANCYKDGNLLATKTGLAPSQKAVFEFHPRIYIGVISQVEEGTVMNSAIISQFNSEINLFGISSADIVMTGGGPGKGSTAFNFTLENINK
;
A
#
# COMPACT_ATOMS: atom_id res chain seq x y z
N MET A 1 -8.92 -0.40 -18.06
CA MET A 1 -8.66 -1.44 -17.04
C MET A 1 -8.67 -0.75 -15.70
N ASP A 2 -9.46 -1.24 -14.76
CA ASP A 2 -9.58 -0.72 -13.39
C ASP A 2 -8.71 -1.50 -12.38
N LYS A 3 -8.21 -2.67 -12.80
CA LYS A 3 -7.43 -3.59 -11.98
C LYS A 3 -6.49 -4.49 -12.81
N ILE A 4 -5.45 -4.99 -12.17
CA ILE A 4 -4.47 -5.96 -12.68
C ILE A 4 -4.67 -7.28 -11.92
N LYS A 5 -4.75 -8.40 -12.64
CA LYS A 5 -4.87 -9.73 -12.03
C LYS A 5 -3.47 -10.31 -11.80
N LEU A 6 -3.10 -10.52 -10.55
CA LEU A 6 -1.79 -11.06 -10.20
C LEU A 6 -1.96 -12.44 -9.58
N ASN A 7 -0.97 -13.30 -9.79
CA ASN A 7 -0.94 -14.60 -9.18
C ASN A 7 0.47 -14.88 -8.68
N PHE A 8 0.63 -14.97 -7.36
CA PHE A 8 1.89 -15.33 -6.76
C PHE A 8 2.13 -16.83 -6.89
N ILE A 9 3.33 -17.26 -7.27
CA ILE A 9 3.70 -18.68 -7.36
C ILE A 9 4.98 -18.91 -6.56
N ASN A 10 4.93 -19.78 -5.57
CA ASN A 10 6.10 -20.13 -4.79
C ASN A 10 6.87 -21.28 -5.46
N ARG A 11 8.00 -20.99 -6.10
CA ARG A 11 8.96 -22.00 -6.59
C ARG A 11 10.26 -21.99 -5.79
N SER A 12 10.27 -21.35 -4.63
CA SER A 12 11.44 -21.25 -3.76
C SER A 12 11.80 -22.60 -3.13
N GLY A 13 13.02 -22.66 -2.59
CA GLY A 13 13.47 -23.74 -1.71
C GLY A 13 13.14 -23.49 -0.23
N ASP A 14 12.27 -22.53 0.09
CA ASP A 14 11.95 -22.20 1.48
C ASP A 14 11.33 -23.37 2.24
N THR A 15 11.90 -23.67 3.40
CA THR A 15 11.43 -24.73 4.30
C THR A 15 10.73 -24.18 5.55
N ASN A 16 10.80 -22.87 5.76
CA ASN A 16 10.23 -22.19 6.93
C ASN A 16 8.81 -21.66 6.70
N ASN A 17 8.27 -21.84 5.48
CA ASN A 17 6.94 -21.35 5.09
C ASN A 17 6.77 -19.85 5.36
N SER A 18 7.79 -19.09 4.98
CA SER A 18 7.91 -17.66 5.28
C SER A 18 6.79 -16.87 4.62
N SER A 19 6.40 -15.76 5.25
CA SER A 19 5.40 -14.85 4.67
C SER A 19 6.04 -13.96 3.61
N VAL A 20 5.31 -13.75 2.51
CA VAL A 20 5.66 -12.78 1.47
C VAL A 20 4.87 -11.52 1.72
N VAL A 21 5.57 -10.40 1.88
CA VAL A 21 4.97 -9.09 2.14
C VAL A 21 5.06 -8.26 0.87
N ILE A 22 3.99 -7.53 0.56
CA ILE A 22 3.91 -6.60 -0.56
C ILE A 22 3.44 -5.25 -0.03
N PHE A 23 4.12 -4.18 -0.43
CA PHE A 23 3.68 -2.81 -0.18
C PHE A 23 3.85 -1.92 -1.41
N GLN A 24 3.31 -0.71 -1.33
CA GLN A 24 3.63 0.36 -2.27
C GLN A 24 4.19 1.55 -1.52
N GLN A 25 5.12 2.25 -2.15
CA GLN A 25 5.64 3.47 -1.61
C GLN A 25 4.75 4.65 -2.00
N ASN A 26 4.41 5.49 -1.03
CA ASN A 26 3.91 6.83 -1.31
C ASN A 26 5.09 7.69 -1.79
N VAL A 27 5.09 8.10 -3.06
CA VAL A 27 6.23 8.83 -3.65
C VAL A 27 6.18 10.34 -3.37
N ALA A 28 5.04 10.84 -2.89
CA ALA A 28 4.90 12.23 -2.44
C ALA A 28 5.68 12.53 -1.14
N GLU A 29 6.05 11.49 -0.39
CA GLU A 29 6.90 11.60 0.78
C GLU A 29 8.30 11.04 0.48
N SER A 30 9.33 11.61 1.13
CA SER A 30 10.71 11.12 0.99
C SER A 30 10.80 9.63 1.37
N PHE A 31 11.51 8.88 0.52
CA PHE A 31 11.66 7.42 0.62
C PHE A 31 12.00 6.95 2.04
N GLY A 32 11.19 6.04 2.58
CA GLY A 32 11.60 5.15 3.67
C GLY A 32 11.20 5.54 5.09
N GLU A 33 10.36 6.55 5.34
CA GLU A 33 9.95 6.84 6.73
C GLU A 33 8.94 5.83 7.27
N ILE A 34 7.89 5.52 6.51
CA ILE A 34 6.85 4.54 6.87
C ILE A 34 6.20 3.95 5.61
N ALA A 35 5.89 2.66 5.63
CA ALA A 35 5.10 1.97 4.60
C ALA A 35 4.11 1.02 5.26
N VAL A 36 3.03 0.64 4.58
CA VAL A 36 2.06 -0.33 5.13
C VAL A 36 2.18 -1.64 4.39
N ALA A 37 2.21 -2.76 5.12
CA ALA A 37 2.14 -4.11 4.54
C ALA A 37 0.77 -4.34 3.90
N TRP A 38 0.60 -3.86 2.66
CA TRP A 38 -0.69 -3.84 1.95
C TRP A 38 -1.25 -5.24 1.67
N LYS A 39 -0.38 -6.19 1.32
CA LYS A 39 -0.75 -7.59 1.11
C LYS A 39 0.27 -8.50 1.78
N VAL A 40 -0.20 -9.45 2.58
CA VAL A 40 0.65 -10.49 3.17
C VAL A 40 0.17 -11.87 2.72
N ILE A 41 1.03 -12.60 2.03
CA ILE A 41 0.79 -13.97 1.58
C ILE A 41 1.48 -14.90 2.58
N ALA A 42 0.70 -15.45 3.50
CA ALA A 42 1.17 -16.41 4.49
C ALA A 42 0.90 -17.85 4.02
N ASN A 43 1.73 -18.78 4.47
CA ASN A 43 1.54 -20.22 4.31
C ASN A 43 1.37 -20.71 2.85
N CYS A 44 2.05 -20.08 1.88
CA CYS A 44 2.03 -20.53 0.49
C CYS A 44 3.15 -21.53 0.26
N GLY A 45 2.81 -22.83 0.19
CA GLY A 45 3.77 -23.92 0.05
C GLY A 45 4.49 -23.94 -1.30
N ARG A 46 5.51 -24.78 -1.42
CA ARG A 46 6.26 -24.93 -2.68
C ARG A 46 5.35 -25.51 -3.77
N LEU A 47 5.34 -24.85 -4.93
CA LEU A 47 4.48 -25.04 -6.10
C LEU A 47 3.02 -24.58 -5.91
N ASP A 48 2.64 -24.09 -4.74
CA ASP A 48 1.33 -23.46 -4.55
C ASP A 48 1.31 -22.06 -5.17
N ASN A 49 0.10 -21.55 -5.33
CA ASN A 49 -0.13 -20.20 -5.81
C ASN A 49 -1.10 -19.41 -4.91
N HIS A 50 -1.10 -18.10 -5.09
CA HIS A 50 -2.01 -17.19 -4.41
C HIS A 50 -2.48 -16.11 -5.39
N PRO A 51 -3.69 -16.23 -5.96
CA PRO A 51 -4.27 -15.20 -6.81
C PRO A 51 -4.72 -13.99 -5.99
N PHE A 52 -4.44 -12.79 -6.48
CA PHE A 52 -4.92 -11.54 -5.90
C PHE A 52 -5.10 -10.46 -6.96
N VAL A 53 -5.75 -9.37 -6.59
CA VAL A 53 -6.03 -8.25 -7.50
C VAL A 53 -5.25 -7.03 -7.04
N TYR A 54 -4.68 -6.30 -8.00
CA TYR A 54 -4.13 -4.97 -7.79
C TYR A 54 -5.06 -3.94 -8.44
N PRO A 55 -5.93 -3.25 -7.68
CA PRO A 55 -6.72 -2.15 -8.20
C PRO A 55 -5.82 -0.97 -8.59
N LEU A 56 -6.12 -0.28 -9.69
CA LEU A 56 -5.41 0.95 -10.05
C LEU A 56 -5.87 2.11 -9.15
N ASN A 57 -7.16 2.18 -8.86
CA ASN A 57 -7.73 3.21 -7.99
C ASN A 57 -7.43 2.91 -6.50
N PHE A 58 -7.65 3.91 -5.65
CA PHE A 58 -7.58 3.78 -4.20
C PHE A 58 -8.68 4.63 -3.55
N LYS A 59 -8.89 4.41 -2.25
CA LYS A 59 -9.85 5.15 -1.43
C LYS A 59 -9.13 5.91 -0.33
N VAL A 60 -9.74 6.97 0.16
CA VAL A 60 -9.24 7.76 1.30
C VAL A 60 -10.25 7.82 2.44
N SER A 61 -9.75 7.94 3.66
CA SER A 61 -10.55 8.29 4.86
C SER A 61 -9.70 9.06 5.87
N ALA A 62 -10.34 9.57 6.92
CA ALA A 62 -9.66 10.11 8.09
C ALA A 62 -10.00 9.27 9.34
N SER A 63 -9.10 9.26 10.31
CA SER A 63 -9.38 8.74 11.66
C SER A 63 -8.89 9.67 12.76
N ASP A 64 -9.43 9.51 13.97
CA ASP A 64 -9.05 10.30 15.14
C ASP A 64 -8.34 9.43 16.20
N SER A 65 -7.93 10.05 17.31
CA SER A 65 -7.27 9.36 18.43
C SER A 65 -8.19 8.47 19.26
N TYR A 66 -9.49 8.49 19.00
CA TYR A 66 -10.48 7.67 19.71
C TYR A 66 -10.84 6.40 18.93
N GLY A 67 -10.20 6.18 17.77
CA GLY A 67 -10.44 5.01 16.92
C GLY A 67 -11.66 5.16 16.02
N ASN A 68 -12.17 6.38 15.82
CA ASN A 68 -13.25 6.63 14.86
C ASN A 68 -12.67 6.79 13.45
N TYR A 69 -13.44 6.37 12.45
CA TYR A 69 -13.08 6.50 11.04
C TYR A 69 -14.22 7.18 10.28
N THR A 70 -13.87 8.05 9.34
CA THR A 70 -14.83 8.51 8.33
C THR A 70 -15.10 7.40 7.32
N PRO A 71 -16.22 7.45 6.57
CA PRO A 71 -16.41 6.58 5.41
C PRO A 71 -15.23 6.68 4.42
N GLN A 72 -14.95 5.58 3.72
CA GLN A 72 -13.96 5.56 2.64
C GLN A 72 -14.56 6.16 1.36
N ILE A 73 -13.84 7.08 0.73
CA ILE A 73 -14.25 7.77 -0.49
C ILE A 73 -13.29 7.39 -1.62
N ASP A 74 -13.82 7.08 -2.81
CA ASP A 74 -12.99 6.89 -4.01
C ASP A 74 -12.19 8.15 -4.30
N ALA A 75 -10.89 7.98 -4.55
CA ALA A 75 -9.97 9.07 -4.83
C ALA A 75 -9.31 8.89 -6.19
N PHE A 76 -9.10 10.01 -6.87
CA PHE A 76 -8.45 10.11 -8.16
C PHE A 76 -7.39 11.21 -8.12
N ASP A 77 -6.29 11.01 -8.84
CA ASP A 77 -5.21 11.99 -8.96
C ASP A 77 -5.76 13.38 -9.32
N GLY A 78 -5.23 14.42 -8.67
CA GLY A 78 -5.71 15.79 -8.83
C GLY A 78 -6.81 16.20 -7.85
N GLN A 79 -7.33 15.28 -7.03
CA GLN A 79 -8.36 15.56 -6.04
C GLN A 79 -7.79 15.94 -4.67
N ALA A 80 -8.52 16.76 -3.94
CA ALA A 80 -8.28 17.02 -2.53
C ALA A 80 -9.55 16.78 -1.72
N PHE A 81 -9.39 16.40 -0.46
CA PHE A 81 -10.46 16.14 0.48
C PHE A 81 -10.24 16.98 1.74
N ASP A 82 -11.29 17.63 2.21
CA ASP A 82 -11.26 18.48 3.39
C ASP A 82 -11.95 17.78 4.55
N MET A 83 -11.25 17.64 5.66
CA MET A 83 -11.84 17.31 6.95
C MET A 83 -12.35 18.59 7.59
N ILE A 84 -13.67 18.73 7.73
CA ILE A 84 -14.33 19.94 8.23
C ILE A 84 -15.35 19.61 9.32
N LYS A 85 -15.69 20.61 10.12
CA LYS A 85 -16.77 20.52 11.09
C LYS A 85 -18.11 20.82 10.42
N SER A 86 -19.01 19.85 10.42
CA SER A 86 -20.41 19.98 10.00
C SER A 86 -21.33 20.24 11.19
N THR A 87 -22.62 20.41 10.94
CA THR A 87 -23.66 20.57 11.98
C THR A 87 -23.80 19.33 12.87
N SER A 88 -23.47 18.16 12.34
CA SER A 88 -23.63 16.85 13.02
C SER A 88 -22.30 16.19 13.42
N GLY A 89 -21.19 16.93 13.39
CA GLY A 89 -19.85 16.41 13.70
C GLY A 89 -18.87 16.61 12.54
N ASP A 90 -17.69 16.02 12.67
CA ASP A 90 -16.64 16.18 11.67
C ASP A 90 -16.84 15.22 10.50
N ILE A 91 -16.60 15.72 9.27
CA ILE A 91 -16.78 14.94 8.04
C ILE A 91 -15.59 15.13 7.12
N LEU A 92 -15.24 14.06 6.39
CA LEU A 92 -14.37 14.13 5.23
C LEU A 92 -15.22 14.26 3.98
N GLN A 93 -14.94 15.25 3.14
CA GLN A 93 -15.65 15.45 1.88
C GLN A 93 -14.69 15.88 0.77
N LEU A 94 -15.11 15.69 -0.49
CA LEU A 94 -14.37 16.21 -1.65
C LEU A 94 -14.30 17.75 -1.56
N SER A 95 -13.09 18.29 -1.72
CA SER A 95 -12.84 19.73 -1.72
C SER A 95 -13.34 20.38 -3.01
N THR A 96 -13.77 21.64 -2.91
CA THR A 96 -14.02 22.48 -4.09
C THR A 96 -12.73 22.97 -4.75
N THR A 97 -11.60 22.86 -4.05
CA THR A 97 -10.28 23.26 -4.56
C THR A 97 -9.44 22.00 -4.78
N PRO A 98 -8.95 21.74 -6.01
CA PRO A 98 -8.19 20.53 -6.32
C PRO A 98 -6.89 20.44 -5.52
N SER A 99 -6.19 19.30 -5.61
CA SER A 99 -4.84 19.16 -5.05
C SER A 99 -3.86 20.11 -5.74
N THR A 100 -2.73 20.34 -5.09
CA THR A 100 -1.68 21.25 -5.59
C THR A 100 -0.99 20.66 -6.83
N SER A 101 -0.92 19.33 -6.93
CA SER A 101 -0.36 18.58 -8.06
C SER A 101 -1.42 17.69 -8.71
N PRO A 102 -1.48 17.63 -10.06
CA PRO A 102 -2.44 16.78 -10.77
C PRO A 102 -2.18 15.27 -10.62
N THR A 103 -1.03 14.85 -10.06
CA THR A 103 -0.69 13.45 -9.80
C THR A 103 -0.92 13.04 -8.34
N GLU A 104 -1.30 13.99 -7.49
CA GLU A 104 -1.44 13.78 -6.06
C GLU A 104 -2.91 13.79 -5.63
N VAL A 105 -3.19 13.03 -4.57
CA VAL A 105 -4.40 13.16 -3.76
C VAL A 105 -4.05 13.77 -2.41
N GLU A 106 -4.79 14.81 -2.01
CA GLU A 106 -4.58 15.47 -0.72
C GLU A 106 -5.71 15.18 0.28
N ILE A 107 -5.36 15.01 1.55
CA ILE A 107 -6.31 15.09 2.67
C ILE A 107 -5.87 16.26 3.56
N ARG A 108 -6.75 17.24 3.76
CA ARG A 108 -6.48 18.48 4.50
C ARG A 108 -7.26 18.49 5.79
N ASN A 109 -6.58 18.75 6.91
CA ASN A 109 -7.25 18.95 8.19
C ASN A 109 -7.68 20.42 8.32
N ASN A 110 -8.93 20.72 7.98
CA ASN A 110 -9.50 22.06 8.07
C ASN A 110 -10.35 22.24 9.34
N LEU A 111 -10.22 21.35 10.32
CA LEU A 111 -10.81 21.53 11.64
C LEU A 111 -10.09 22.66 12.39
N GLY A 112 -10.81 23.38 13.23
CA GLY A 112 -10.21 24.40 14.11
C GLY A 112 -9.41 23.81 15.28
N THR A 113 -9.63 22.53 15.59
CA THR A 113 -8.93 21.79 16.65
C THR A 113 -9.01 20.30 16.37
N GLY A 114 -8.14 19.51 16.99
CA GLY A 114 -8.04 18.07 16.81
C GLY A 114 -7.11 17.68 15.67
N ALA A 115 -6.24 16.71 15.95
CA ALA A 115 -5.41 16.09 14.92
C ALA A 115 -6.13 14.87 14.34
N ILE A 116 -5.90 14.59 13.05
CA ILE A 116 -6.44 13.42 12.36
C ILE A 116 -5.30 12.57 11.80
N ASN A 117 -5.58 11.30 11.53
CA ASN A 117 -4.76 10.50 10.63
C ASN A 117 -5.43 10.48 9.26
N ALA A 118 -4.67 10.70 8.20
CA ALA A 118 -5.10 10.51 6.83
C ALA A 118 -4.76 9.09 6.39
N ASN A 119 -5.74 8.34 5.92
CA ASN A 119 -5.58 6.93 5.56
C ASN A 119 -5.91 6.72 4.08
N CYS A 120 -5.07 5.96 3.39
CA CYS A 120 -5.27 5.52 2.02
C CYS A 120 -5.46 4.01 1.99
N TYR A 121 -6.41 3.52 1.20
CA TYR A 121 -6.78 2.11 1.10
C TYR A 121 -6.79 1.64 -0.35
N LYS A 122 -6.36 0.40 -0.56
CA LYS A 122 -6.42 -0.26 -1.86
C LYS A 122 -6.93 -1.68 -1.67
N ASP A 123 -7.98 -2.02 -2.41
CA ASP A 123 -8.74 -3.27 -2.24
C ASP A 123 -9.31 -3.48 -0.82
N GLY A 124 -9.68 -2.38 -0.14
CA GLY A 124 -10.17 -2.40 1.24
C GLY A 124 -9.09 -2.44 2.32
N ASN A 125 -7.84 -2.75 1.95
CA ASN A 125 -6.70 -2.81 2.87
C ASN A 125 -5.98 -1.48 2.98
N LEU A 126 -5.46 -1.17 4.16
CA LEU A 126 -4.64 0.04 4.38
C LEU A 126 -3.37 -0.04 3.51
N LEU A 127 -3.13 1.01 2.71
CA LEU A 127 -2.00 1.14 1.80
C LEU A 127 -0.96 2.14 2.32
N ALA A 128 -1.43 3.25 2.88
CA ALA A 128 -0.58 4.27 3.49
C ALA A 128 -1.36 5.03 4.55
N THR A 129 -0.66 5.59 5.53
CA THR A 129 -1.25 6.47 6.53
C THR A 129 -0.28 7.60 6.87
N LYS A 130 -0.81 8.80 7.07
CA LYS A 130 -0.09 9.92 7.67
C LYS A 130 -0.76 10.26 8.99
N THR A 131 -0.03 10.09 10.08
CA THR A 131 -0.59 10.23 11.42
C THR A 131 -0.40 11.64 11.98
N GLY A 132 -1.31 12.04 12.89
CA GLY A 132 -1.15 13.26 13.69
C GLY A 132 -1.16 14.57 12.89
N LEU A 133 -1.91 14.63 11.78
CA LEU A 133 -2.13 15.87 11.03
C LEU A 133 -2.86 16.89 11.90
N ALA A 134 -2.15 17.90 12.38
CA ALA A 134 -2.71 19.03 13.11
C ALA A 134 -3.60 19.91 12.20
N PRO A 135 -4.43 20.78 12.78
CA PRO A 135 -5.16 21.81 12.03
C PRO A 135 -4.28 22.55 11.01
N SER A 136 -4.83 22.79 9.82
CA SER A 136 -4.17 23.41 8.66
C SER A 136 -3.02 22.61 8.03
N GLN A 137 -2.76 21.37 8.49
CA GLN A 137 -1.84 20.45 7.81
C GLN A 137 -2.55 19.59 6.78
N LYS A 138 -1.77 18.99 5.89
CA LYS A 138 -2.26 18.04 4.88
C LYS A 138 -1.38 16.81 4.77
N ALA A 139 -1.98 15.69 4.39
CA ALA A 139 -1.30 14.55 3.81
C ALA A 139 -1.39 14.59 2.29
N VAL A 140 -0.39 14.02 1.64
CA VAL A 140 -0.29 13.91 0.19
C VAL A 140 0.00 12.45 -0.15
N PHE A 141 -0.77 11.91 -1.09
CA PHE A 141 -0.63 10.55 -1.57
C PHE A 141 -0.39 10.55 -3.08
N GLU A 142 0.65 9.87 -3.51
CA GLU A 142 0.97 9.61 -4.92
C GLU A 142 1.53 8.19 -5.03
N PHE A 143 0.98 7.39 -5.95
CA PHE A 143 1.39 6.01 -6.16
C PHE A 143 1.63 5.72 -7.62
N HIS A 144 2.80 5.18 -7.93
CA HIS A 144 3.06 4.58 -9.24
C HIS A 144 2.56 3.13 -9.27
N PRO A 145 2.25 2.58 -10.46
CA PRO A 145 1.87 1.17 -10.61
C PRO A 145 3.10 0.27 -10.44
N ARG A 146 3.67 0.25 -9.24
CA ARG A 146 4.81 -0.56 -8.84
C ARG A 146 4.56 -1.11 -7.45
N ILE A 147 5.10 -2.29 -7.19
CA ILE A 147 5.05 -2.92 -5.87
C ILE A 147 6.45 -3.27 -5.41
N TYR A 148 6.65 -3.23 -4.10
CA TYR A 148 7.84 -3.75 -3.44
C TYR A 148 7.47 -5.06 -2.76
N ILE A 149 8.26 -6.10 -2.98
CA ILE A 149 7.96 -7.46 -2.51
C ILE A 149 9.20 -8.08 -1.87
N GLY A 150 8.98 -8.84 -0.80
CA GLY A 150 10.05 -9.46 -0.02
C GLY A 150 9.54 -10.56 0.89
N VAL A 151 10.46 -11.38 1.39
CA VAL A 151 10.19 -12.40 2.40
C VAL A 151 10.49 -11.82 3.77
N ILE A 152 9.47 -11.57 4.58
CA ILE A 152 9.62 -10.98 5.92
C ILE A 152 8.76 -11.77 6.91
N SER A 153 9.37 -12.12 8.04
CA SER A 153 8.68 -12.84 9.12
C SER A 153 7.94 -11.86 10.02
N GLN A 154 6.83 -12.32 10.62
CA GLN A 154 6.10 -11.60 11.69
C GLN A 154 5.53 -10.24 11.28
N VAL A 155 5.23 -10.03 10.00
CA VAL A 155 4.52 -8.84 9.52
C VAL A 155 3.10 -9.26 9.14
N GLU A 156 2.12 -8.59 9.74
CA GLU A 156 0.70 -8.78 9.43
C GLU A 156 0.23 -7.74 8.41
N GLU A 157 -0.80 -8.09 7.65
CA GLU A 157 -1.43 -7.17 6.70
C GLU A 157 -1.97 -5.92 7.41
N GLY A 158 -1.72 -4.74 6.84
CA GLY A 158 -2.06 -3.45 7.45
C GLY A 158 -1.05 -2.92 8.48
N THR A 159 0.00 -3.68 8.80
CA THR A 159 1.06 -3.21 9.72
C THR A 159 1.86 -2.05 9.12
N VAL A 160 2.06 -0.99 9.90
CA VAL A 160 3.01 0.09 9.57
C VAL A 160 4.44 -0.41 9.79
N MET A 161 5.20 -0.48 8.70
CA MET A 161 6.60 -0.88 8.65
C MET A 161 7.51 0.35 8.70
N ASN A 162 8.51 0.30 9.56
CA ASN A 162 9.55 1.33 9.67
C ASN A 162 10.68 1.10 8.64
N SER A 163 11.60 2.06 8.54
CA SER A 163 12.75 2.02 7.63
C SER A 163 13.59 0.74 7.72
N ALA A 164 13.76 0.16 8.92
CA ALA A 164 14.55 -1.05 9.13
C ALA A 164 13.89 -2.32 8.56
N ILE A 165 12.55 -2.36 8.51
CA ILE A 165 11.81 -3.43 7.83
C ILE A 165 11.83 -3.17 6.32
N ILE A 166 11.59 -1.91 5.90
CA ILE A 166 11.57 -1.51 4.49
C ILE A 166 12.91 -1.83 3.81
N SER A 167 14.04 -1.62 4.50
CA SER A 167 15.38 -1.92 3.95
C SER A 167 15.63 -3.41 3.69
N GLN A 168 14.77 -4.31 4.17
CA GLN A 168 14.89 -5.76 3.92
C GLN A 168 14.24 -6.19 2.61
N PHE A 169 13.41 -5.32 2.00
CA PHE A 169 12.82 -5.60 0.70
C PHE A 169 13.89 -5.47 -0.39
N ASN A 170 13.97 -6.48 -1.25
CA ASN A 170 15.06 -6.62 -2.21
C ASN A 170 14.60 -6.52 -3.67
N SER A 171 13.28 -6.40 -3.91
CA SER A 171 12.69 -6.49 -5.24
C SER A 171 11.60 -5.43 -5.46
N GLU A 172 11.71 -4.72 -6.57
CA GLU A 172 10.69 -3.81 -7.09
C GLU A 172 10.12 -4.41 -8.38
N ILE A 173 8.79 -4.46 -8.50
CA ILE A 173 8.09 -4.95 -9.68
C ILE A 173 7.28 -3.81 -10.28
N ASN A 174 7.57 -3.47 -11.54
CA ASN A 174 6.78 -2.51 -12.31
C ASN A 174 5.58 -3.19 -12.97
N LEU A 175 4.38 -2.66 -12.69
CA LEU A 175 3.10 -3.16 -13.19
C LEU A 175 2.52 -2.28 -14.31
N PHE A 176 3.25 -1.26 -14.76
CA PHE A 176 2.80 -0.37 -15.82
C PHE A 176 2.50 -1.14 -17.12
N GLY A 177 1.28 -0.96 -17.64
CA GLY A 177 0.84 -1.60 -18.88
C GLY A 177 0.61 -3.11 -18.77
N ILE A 178 0.52 -3.66 -17.56
CA ILE A 178 0.20 -5.07 -17.32
C ILE A 178 -1.28 -5.21 -16.96
N SER A 179 -1.97 -6.17 -17.57
CA SER A 179 -3.35 -6.54 -17.26
C SER A 179 -3.44 -7.81 -16.41
N SER A 180 -2.49 -8.73 -16.59
CA SER A 180 -2.25 -9.85 -15.68
C SER A 180 -0.82 -10.38 -15.76
N ALA A 181 -0.34 -10.99 -14.68
CA ALA A 181 0.96 -11.67 -14.65
C ALA A 181 1.05 -12.64 -13.47
N ASP A 182 1.97 -13.60 -13.57
CA ASP A 182 2.43 -14.39 -12.44
C ASP A 182 3.64 -13.72 -11.78
N ILE A 183 3.64 -13.61 -10.46
CA ILE A 183 4.81 -13.22 -9.66
C ILE A 183 5.44 -14.50 -9.12
N VAL A 184 6.59 -14.89 -9.67
CA VAL A 184 7.25 -16.14 -9.32
C VAL A 184 8.38 -15.89 -8.33
N MET A 185 8.28 -16.51 -7.16
CA MET A 185 9.34 -16.52 -6.16
C MET A 185 10.26 -17.72 -6.36
N THR A 186 11.56 -17.47 -6.39
CA THR A 186 12.62 -18.48 -6.52
C THR A 186 13.72 -18.24 -5.49
N GLY A 187 14.70 -19.16 -5.42
CA GLY A 187 15.79 -19.09 -4.46
C GLY A 187 15.37 -19.51 -3.05
N GLY A 188 16.12 -19.07 -2.04
CA GLY A 188 15.94 -19.50 -0.66
C GLY A 188 16.41 -20.93 -0.38
N GLY A 189 16.05 -21.42 0.80
CA GLY A 189 16.36 -22.76 1.28
C GLY A 189 17.55 -22.85 2.24
N PRO A 190 17.78 -24.03 2.84
CA PRO A 190 18.83 -24.22 3.83
C PRO A 190 20.19 -24.49 3.17
N GLY A 191 21.24 -23.86 3.71
CA GLY A 191 22.63 -24.25 3.47
C GLY A 191 23.46 -23.27 2.64
N LYS A 192 24.75 -23.58 2.49
CA LYS A 192 25.76 -22.70 1.86
C LYS A 192 25.58 -22.50 0.35
N GLY A 193 24.76 -23.34 -0.30
CA GLY A 193 24.47 -23.25 -1.73
C GLY A 193 23.17 -22.52 -2.08
N SER A 194 22.43 -22.06 -1.07
CA SER A 194 21.15 -21.38 -1.29
C SER A 194 21.35 -19.97 -1.84
N THR A 195 20.56 -19.63 -2.85
CA THR A 195 20.52 -18.26 -3.40
C THR A 195 19.57 -17.40 -2.58
N ALA A 196 19.72 -16.08 -2.66
CA ALA A 196 18.75 -15.16 -2.08
C ALA A 196 17.37 -15.34 -2.73
N PHE A 197 16.31 -15.00 -1.99
CA PHE A 197 14.96 -14.91 -2.55
C PHE A 197 14.94 -13.91 -3.70
N ASN A 198 14.32 -14.32 -4.81
CA ASN A 198 14.18 -13.51 -6.01
C ASN A 198 12.74 -13.58 -6.54
N PHE A 199 12.25 -12.45 -7.05
CA PHE A 199 10.89 -12.31 -7.58
C PHE A 199 10.94 -11.84 -9.03
N THR A 200 10.26 -12.56 -9.93
CA THR A 200 10.20 -12.24 -11.36
C THR A 200 8.79 -12.32 -11.89
N LEU A 201 8.49 -11.55 -12.93
CA LEU A 201 7.23 -11.66 -13.65
C LEU A 201 7.30 -12.74 -14.75
N GLU A 202 6.30 -13.62 -14.78
CA GLU A 202 6.05 -14.59 -15.84
C GLU A 202 4.62 -14.39 -16.39
N ASN A 203 4.33 -14.98 -17.57
CA ASN A 203 2.98 -15.00 -18.16
C ASN A 203 2.29 -13.62 -18.23
N ILE A 204 3.07 -12.60 -18.63
CA ILE A 204 2.64 -11.19 -18.66
C ILE A 204 1.67 -10.95 -19.82
N ASN A 205 0.50 -10.42 -19.51
CA ASN A 205 -0.48 -9.91 -20.47
C ASN A 205 -0.57 -8.38 -20.34
N LYS A 206 -0.82 -7.70 -21.45
CA LYS A 206 -0.93 -6.24 -21.54
C LYS A 206 -2.32 -5.85 -22.02
#